data_AF-A0A935MHZ5-F1
#
_entry.id   AF-A0A935MHZ5-F1
#
_cell.length_a   1.000
_cell.length_b   1.000
_cell.length_c   1.000
_cell.angle_alpha   90.00
_cell.angle_beta   90.00
_cell.angle_gamma   90.00
#
_symmetry.space_group_name_H-M   'P 1'
#
loop_
_entity.id
_entity.type
_entity.pdbx_description
1 polymer ?
#
loop_
_entity_poly.entity_id
_entity_poly.type
_entity_poly.pdbx_seq_one_letter_code
_entity_poly.pdbx_strand_id
1 'polypeptide(L)'
;MTLTTPFLSIIIPAYNEESRLPRTLERVFVFLKTQPFSSEIIVVENGSSDRTLEVAHEFSEHHPNMNIIREEKRGKGNAVRRGMLEARGEYRFICDADLSMPIEEVQKFLPPAIEDFDLAIGSREAPGAIRYNEPSYRHWGGRAINLLIRLLILPGLNDTQCGFKCFRADVVEDLFPRQTLMGWSFDIELLYLARRKRLRIKEIPIHWYFDPDSKVSAVRDALRMIGDIFQIHLNSARGRYDLKP
;
A
#
# COMPACT_ATOMS: atom_id res chain seq x y z
N MET A 1 8.23 25.47 -17.45
CA MET A 1 7.47 24.26 -17.83
C MET A 1 6.37 24.10 -16.81
N THR A 2 5.11 24.25 -17.20
CA THR A 2 3.98 23.93 -16.32
C THR A 2 4.03 22.43 -16.05
N LEU A 3 4.44 22.03 -14.85
CA LEU A 3 4.44 20.62 -14.44
C LEU A 3 2.98 20.16 -14.44
N THR A 4 2.57 19.46 -15.49
CA THR A 4 1.27 18.80 -15.55
C THR A 4 1.22 17.72 -14.48
N THR A 5 0.25 17.81 -13.58
CA THR A 5 -0.02 16.79 -12.56
C THR A 5 -0.18 15.42 -13.22
N PRO A 6 0.58 14.38 -12.81
CA PRO A 6 0.36 13.02 -13.30
C PRO A 6 -1.05 12.53 -12.96
N PHE A 7 -1.63 11.67 -13.78
CA PHE A 7 -2.88 11.01 -13.41
C PHE A 7 -2.64 10.00 -12.28
N LEU A 8 -1.54 9.23 -12.36
CA LEU A 8 -1.22 8.16 -11.43
C LEU A 8 0.19 8.30 -10.85
N SER A 9 0.34 8.21 -9.53
CA SER A 9 1.62 7.93 -8.87
C SER A 9 1.61 6.51 -8.32
N ILE A 10 2.60 5.70 -8.68
CA ILE A 10 2.81 4.37 -8.08
C ILE A 10 3.91 4.46 -7.02
N ILE A 11 3.58 4.14 -5.78
CA ILE A 11 4.47 4.18 -4.63
C ILE A 11 4.90 2.74 -4.32
N ILE A 12 6.20 2.48 -4.40
CA ILE A 12 6.80 1.17 -4.16
C ILE A 12 7.74 1.26 -2.94
N PRO A 13 7.30 0.84 -1.74
CA PRO A 13 8.21 0.72 -0.60
C PRO A 13 9.17 -0.46 -0.83
N ALA A 14 10.47 -0.26 -0.63
CA ALA A 14 11.50 -1.25 -0.86
C ALA A 14 12.42 -1.41 0.37
N TYR A 15 12.57 -2.65 0.84
CA TYR A 15 13.47 -3.00 1.93
C TYR A 15 14.11 -4.38 1.69
N ASN A 16 15.41 -4.38 1.42
CA ASN A 16 16.16 -5.56 1.02
C ASN A 16 15.53 -6.30 -0.16
N GLU A 17 15.40 -5.59 -1.28
CA GLU A 17 14.76 -6.00 -2.53
C GLU A 17 15.74 -5.97 -3.72
N GLU A 18 17.07 -6.00 -3.50
CA GLU A 18 18.08 -5.83 -4.57
C GLU A 18 17.90 -6.81 -5.75
N SER A 19 17.46 -8.04 -5.46
CA SER A 19 17.26 -9.09 -6.45
C SER A 19 15.93 -8.99 -7.19
N ARG A 20 14.92 -8.36 -6.58
CA ARG A 20 13.55 -8.35 -7.05
C ARG A 20 13.16 -7.04 -7.73
N LEU A 21 13.63 -5.92 -7.18
CA LEU A 21 13.27 -4.58 -7.60
C LEU A 21 13.46 -4.31 -9.10
N PRO A 22 14.57 -4.74 -9.76
CA PRO A 22 14.75 -4.50 -11.20
C PRO A 22 13.60 -5.06 -12.04
N ARG A 23 13.25 -6.34 -11.82
CA ARG A 23 12.18 -7.03 -12.55
C ARG A 23 10.82 -6.39 -12.28
N THR A 24 10.60 -5.97 -11.05
CA THR A 24 9.38 -5.25 -10.67
C THR A 24 9.27 -3.94 -11.43
N LEU A 25 10.33 -3.12 -11.44
CA LEU A 25 10.35 -1.85 -12.15
C LEU A 25 10.15 -2.04 -13.66
N GLU A 26 10.84 -2.99 -14.28
CA GLU A 26 10.64 -3.31 -15.71
C GLU A 26 9.18 -3.60 -16.04
N ARG A 27 8.52 -4.45 -15.25
CA ARG A 27 7.10 -4.79 -15.44
C ARG A 27 6.20 -3.57 -15.29
N VAL A 28 6.43 -2.76 -14.26
CA VAL A 28 5.63 -1.55 -14.03
C VAL A 28 5.80 -0.56 -15.18
N PHE A 29 7.02 -0.34 -15.66
CA PHE A 29 7.28 0.55 -16.78
C PHE A 29 6.70 0.05 -18.09
N VAL A 30 6.80 -1.25 -18.39
CA VAL A 30 6.18 -1.85 -19.57
C VAL A 30 4.66 -1.64 -19.53
N PHE A 31 4.03 -1.90 -18.37
CA PHE A 31 2.61 -1.65 -18.19
C PHE A 31 2.24 -0.18 -18.38
N LEU A 32 2.92 0.74 -17.70
CA LEU A 32 2.63 2.18 -17.76
C LEU A 32 2.80 2.77 -19.16
N LYS A 33 3.77 2.29 -19.96
CA LYS A 33 3.94 2.70 -21.37
C LYS A 33 2.73 2.39 -22.26
N THR A 34 1.90 1.43 -21.86
CA THR A 34 0.68 1.05 -22.61
C THR A 34 -0.56 1.82 -22.16
N GLN A 35 -0.46 2.64 -21.11
CA GLN A 35 -1.60 3.36 -20.57
C GLN A 35 -1.81 4.72 -21.27
N PRO A 36 -3.06 5.19 -21.41
CA PRO A 36 -3.37 6.45 -22.09
C PRO A 36 -3.14 7.71 -21.22
N PHE A 37 -2.67 7.54 -19.98
CA PHE A 37 -2.54 8.61 -18.99
C PHE A 37 -1.09 8.79 -18.54
N SER A 38 -0.77 9.97 -18.00
CA SER A 38 0.55 10.28 -17.44
C SER A 38 0.73 9.61 -16.07
N SER A 39 1.95 9.14 -15.80
CA SER A 39 2.26 8.46 -14.54
C SER A 39 3.67 8.70 -14.06
N GLU A 40 3.86 8.68 -12.74
CA GLU A 40 5.16 8.65 -12.09
C GLU A 40 5.30 7.41 -11.18
N ILE A 41 6.54 7.02 -10.93
CA ILE A 41 6.89 5.97 -9.98
C ILE A 41 7.74 6.57 -8.87
N ILE A 42 7.43 6.24 -7.63
CA ILE A 42 8.18 6.65 -6.46
C ILE A 42 8.62 5.39 -5.73
N VAL A 43 9.91 5.07 -5.81
CA VAL A 43 10.51 4.03 -4.99
C VAL A 43 10.94 4.66 -3.67
N VAL A 44 10.43 4.10 -2.56
CA VAL A 44 10.82 4.53 -1.22
C VAL A 44 11.68 3.45 -0.59
N GLU A 45 12.99 3.65 -0.69
CA GLU A 45 13.99 2.83 -0.04
C GLU A 45 13.90 3.03 1.48
N ASN A 46 13.79 1.95 2.26
CA ASN A 46 13.51 2.02 3.69
C ASN A 46 14.59 1.40 4.59
N GLY A 47 15.82 1.87 4.45
CA GLY A 47 16.93 1.54 5.35
C GLY A 47 17.45 0.11 5.17
N SER A 48 17.52 -0.33 3.92
CA SER A 48 18.05 -1.61 3.45
C SER A 48 19.52 -1.78 3.84
N SER A 49 19.95 -3.04 3.93
CA SER A 49 21.34 -3.44 4.20
C SER A 49 22.03 -4.04 2.98
N ASP A 50 21.34 -4.07 1.85
CA ASP A 50 21.78 -4.62 0.57
C ASP A 50 21.83 -3.51 -0.50
N ARG A 51 21.98 -3.87 -1.77
CA ARG A 51 22.14 -2.92 -2.88
C ARG A 51 20.82 -2.30 -3.38
N THR A 52 19.71 -2.40 -2.64
CA THR A 52 18.39 -1.91 -3.08
C THR A 52 18.41 -0.43 -3.52
N LEU A 53 19.08 0.44 -2.76
CA LEU A 53 19.17 1.87 -3.08
C LEU A 53 19.92 2.11 -4.39
N GLU A 54 21.06 1.45 -4.56
CA GLU A 54 21.93 1.56 -5.72
C GLU A 54 21.19 1.12 -6.98
N VAL A 55 20.55 -0.06 -6.92
CA VAL A 55 19.73 -0.61 -8.00
C VAL A 55 18.60 0.34 -8.40
N ALA A 56 17.92 0.97 -7.43
CA ALA A 56 16.86 1.94 -7.73
C ALA A 56 17.41 3.17 -8.47
N HIS A 57 18.59 3.67 -8.06
CA HIS A 57 19.25 4.79 -8.73
C HIS A 57 19.68 4.46 -10.16
N GLU A 58 20.37 3.34 -10.37
CA GLU A 58 20.78 2.84 -11.70
C GLU A 58 19.57 2.76 -12.66
N PHE A 59 18.42 2.30 -12.16
CA PHE A 59 17.20 2.22 -12.95
C PHE A 59 16.65 3.60 -13.35
N SER A 60 16.71 4.57 -12.43
CA SER A 60 16.17 5.93 -12.67
C SER A 60 16.95 6.76 -13.68
N GLU A 61 18.24 6.47 -13.91
CA GLU A 61 19.05 7.15 -14.93
C GLU A 61 18.42 7.07 -16.32
N HIS A 62 17.67 6.00 -16.57
CA HIS A 62 17.00 5.73 -17.84
C HIS A 62 15.49 6.05 -17.81
N HIS A 63 14.95 6.51 -16.67
CA HIS A 63 13.51 6.67 -16.45
C HIS A 63 13.18 7.98 -15.72
N PRO A 64 13.04 9.10 -16.44
CA PRO A 64 12.91 10.44 -15.84
C PRO A 64 11.60 10.67 -15.06
N ASN A 65 10.60 9.80 -15.22
CA ASN A 65 9.36 9.81 -14.44
C ASN A 65 9.43 8.91 -13.18
N MET A 66 10.63 8.48 -12.79
CA MET A 66 10.91 7.80 -11.53
C MET A 66 11.58 8.74 -10.54
N ASN A 67 11.14 8.70 -9.29
CA ASN A 67 11.81 9.33 -8.17
C ASN A 67 12.23 8.27 -7.14
N ILE A 68 13.40 8.44 -6.54
CA ILE A 68 13.86 7.62 -5.42
C ILE A 68 13.88 8.48 -4.17
N ILE A 69 13.25 7.97 -3.11
CA ILE A 69 13.28 8.60 -1.80
C ILE A 69 13.91 7.62 -0.82
N ARG A 70 14.90 8.08 -0.07
CA ARG A 70 15.47 7.33 1.04
C ARG A 70 14.78 7.71 2.35
N GLU A 71 14.19 6.73 3.02
CA GLU A 71 13.60 6.86 4.36
C GLU A 71 14.43 6.06 5.36
N GLU A 72 15.32 6.78 6.08
CA GLU A 72 16.24 6.19 7.05
C GLU A 72 15.51 5.48 8.22
N LYS A 73 14.30 5.94 8.59
CA LYS A 73 13.54 5.31 9.67
C LYS A 73 12.78 4.10 9.14
N ARG A 74 13.31 2.91 9.44
CA ARG A 74 12.68 1.63 9.13
C ARG A 74 11.21 1.57 9.57
N GLY A 75 10.40 0.95 8.72
CA GLY A 75 8.98 0.70 8.92
C GLY A 75 8.20 0.88 7.62
N LYS A 76 7.47 -0.16 7.18
CA LYS A 76 6.65 -0.10 5.95
C LYS A 76 5.71 1.10 5.95
N GLY A 77 5.06 1.38 7.09
CA GLY A 77 4.21 2.55 7.25
C GLY A 77 4.95 3.88 7.09
N ASN A 78 6.22 4.00 7.53
CA ASN A 78 7.04 5.20 7.26
C ASN A 78 7.28 5.37 5.76
N ALA A 79 7.76 4.31 5.10
CA ALA A 79 8.10 4.35 3.68
C ALA A 79 6.88 4.70 2.82
N VAL A 80 5.75 4.02 3.07
CA VAL A 80 4.50 4.31 2.37
C VAL A 80 4.04 5.74 2.66
N ARG A 81 4.02 6.18 3.92
CA ARG A 81 3.62 7.56 4.26
C ARG A 81 4.47 8.60 3.55
N ARG A 82 5.80 8.40 3.54
CA ARG A 82 6.74 9.30 2.87
C ARG A 82 6.45 9.37 1.37
N GLY A 83 6.32 8.23 0.69
CA GLY A 83 6.04 8.19 -0.75
C GLY A 83 4.67 8.78 -1.10
N MET A 84 3.65 8.47 -0.30
CA MET A 84 2.29 8.96 -0.53
C MET A 84 2.19 10.48 -0.40
N LEU A 85 2.92 11.10 0.54
CA LEU A 85 2.94 12.56 0.72
C LEU A 85 3.82 13.29 -0.31
N GLU A 86 4.80 12.62 -0.90
CA GLU A 86 5.69 13.19 -1.93
C GLU A 86 5.15 12.99 -3.36
N ALA A 87 4.18 12.08 -3.51
CA ALA A 87 3.48 11.83 -4.77
C ALA A 87 2.65 13.04 -5.22
N ARG A 88 2.65 13.29 -6.53
CA ARG A 88 1.91 14.40 -7.15
C ARG A 88 0.68 13.96 -7.93
N GLY A 89 0.51 12.66 -8.16
CA GLY A 89 -0.57 12.12 -8.97
C GLY A 89 -1.95 12.38 -8.37
N GLU A 90 -2.95 12.51 -9.24
CA GLU A 90 -4.36 12.60 -8.86
C GLU A 90 -4.82 11.35 -8.10
N TYR A 91 -4.39 10.18 -8.58
CA TYR A 91 -4.51 8.90 -7.90
C TYR A 91 -3.13 8.44 -7.41
N ARG A 92 -3.05 8.03 -6.15
CA ARG A 92 -1.82 7.57 -5.50
C ARG A 92 -1.99 6.12 -5.09
N PHE A 93 -1.13 5.27 -5.61
CA PHE A 93 -1.28 3.82 -5.57
C PHE A 93 -0.14 3.16 -4.83
N ILE A 94 -0.43 2.45 -3.75
CA ILE A 94 0.54 1.61 -3.05
C ILE A 94 0.67 0.31 -3.82
N CYS A 95 1.90 -0.05 -4.19
CA CYS A 95 2.23 -1.30 -4.86
C CYS A 95 3.44 -1.93 -4.17
N ASP A 96 3.28 -3.13 -3.61
CA ASP A 96 4.40 -3.85 -3.01
C ASP A 96 5.45 -4.24 -4.07
N ALA A 97 6.72 -4.21 -3.69
CA ALA A 97 7.85 -4.51 -4.57
C ALA A 97 7.85 -5.96 -5.09
N ASP A 98 7.04 -6.85 -4.51
CA ASP A 98 6.96 -8.25 -4.88
C ASP A 98 6.06 -8.56 -6.08
N LEU A 99 5.15 -7.62 -6.42
CA LEU A 99 4.07 -7.86 -7.38
C LEU A 99 3.34 -9.19 -7.14
N SER A 100 3.11 -9.53 -5.85
CA SER A 100 2.19 -10.61 -5.47
C SER A 100 0.81 -10.42 -6.12
N MET A 101 0.47 -9.16 -6.43
CA MET A 101 -0.59 -8.79 -7.38
C MET A 101 0.08 -8.35 -8.69
N PRO A 102 -0.33 -8.90 -9.85
CA PRO A 102 0.14 -8.40 -11.15
C PRO A 102 -0.17 -6.90 -11.30
N ILE A 103 0.73 -6.15 -11.94
CA ILE A 103 0.60 -4.70 -12.06
C ILE A 103 -0.65 -4.28 -12.84
N GLU A 104 -1.12 -5.13 -13.74
CA GLU A 104 -2.32 -4.94 -14.55
C GLU A 104 -3.59 -4.81 -13.68
N GLU A 105 -3.59 -5.37 -12.47
CA GLU A 105 -4.69 -5.24 -11.52
C GLU A 105 -4.97 -3.77 -11.15
N VAL A 106 -3.99 -2.86 -11.28
CA VAL A 106 -4.15 -1.42 -11.01
C VAL A 106 -5.31 -0.81 -11.79
N GLN A 107 -5.57 -1.28 -13.02
CA GLN A 107 -6.67 -0.76 -13.85
C GLN A 107 -8.04 -0.91 -13.19
N LYS A 108 -8.24 -1.93 -12.35
CA LYS A 108 -9.50 -2.14 -11.61
C LYS A 108 -9.78 -1.08 -10.55
N PHE A 109 -8.77 -0.29 -10.18
CA PHE A 109 -8.83 0.71 -9.11
C PHE A 109 -8.95 2.14 -9.63
N LEU A 110 -8.95 2.33 -10.95
CA LEU A 110 -8.96 3.65 -11.58
C LEU A 110 -10.26 3.84 -12.37
N PRO A 111 -10.72 5.08 -12.54
CA PRO A 111 -11.78 5.36 -13.50
C PRO A 111 -11.37 4.92 -14.91
N PRO A 112 -12.32 4.43 -15.74
CA PRO A 112 -13.75 4.29 -15.45
C PRO A 112 -14.13 2.95 -14.79
N ALA A 113 -13.17 2.07 -14.45
CA ALA A 113 -13.49 0.76 -13.89
C ALA A 113 -14.21 0.87 -12.54
N ILE A 114 -13.83 1.87 -11.75
CA ILE A 114 -14.55 2.29 -10.55
C ILE A 114 -14.70 3.80 -10.50
N GLU A 115 -15.88 4.24 -10.06
CA GLU A 115 -16.21 5.66 -9.85
C GLU A 115 -16.65 5.87 -8.40
N ASP A 116 -16.91 7.12 -7.97
CA ASP A 116 -17.50 7.42 -6.66
C ASP A 116 -16.81 6.76 -5.44
N PHE A 117 -15.48 6.84 -5.41
CA PHE A 117 -14.69 6.35 -4.29
C PHE A 117 -13.73 7.43 -3.80
N ASP A 118 -13.35 7.31 -2.52
CA ASP A 118 -12.33 8.16 -1.92
C ASP A 118 -11.02 7.35 -1.76
N LEU A 119 -11.15 6.07 -1.43
CA LEU A 119 -10.06 5.10 -1.54
C LEU A 119 -10.58 3.70 -1.91
N ALA A 120 -9.74 2.90 -2.54
CA ALA A 120 -10.03 1.54 -2.94
C ALA A 120 -8.91 0.61 -2.46
N ILE A 121 -9.26 -0.56 -1.92
CA ILE A 121 -8.31 -1.55 -1.39
C ILE A 121 -8.48 -2.88 -2.10
N GLY A 122 -7.36 -3.52 -2.41
CA GLY A 122 -7.34 -4.87 -2.95
C GLY A 122 -7.81 -5.84 -1.89
N SER A 123 -8.59 -6.84 -2.30
CA SER A 123 -9.11 -7.83 -1.39
C SER A 123 -8.90 -9.24 -1.93
N ARG A 124 -8.17 -10.04 -1.16
CA ARG A 124 -7.93 -11.46 -1.44
C ARG A 124 -9.08 -12.35 -0.97
N GLU A 125 -10.03 -11.78 -0.23
CA GLU A 125 -11.18 -12.49 0.34
C GLU A 125 -12.53 -11.97 -0.18
N ALA A 126 -12.54 -10.90 -0.99
CA ALA A 126 -13.77 -10.41 -1.63
C ALA A 126 -14.31 -11.41 -2.67
N PRO A 127 -15.63 -11.43 -2.92
CA PRO A 127 -16.21 -12.26 -3.98
C PRO A 127 -15.53 -12.03 -5.33
N GLY A 128 -15.02 -13.10 -5.94
CA GLY A 128 -14.27 -13.06 -7.20
C GLY A 128 -12.75 -12.97 -7.05
N ALA A 129 -12.22 -12.85 -5.83
CA ALA A 129 -10.78 -12.92 -5.59
C ALA A 129 -10.25 -14.35 -5.79
N ILE A 130 -9.03 -14.48 -6.31
CA ILE A 130 -8.38 -15.77 -6.57
C ILE A 130 -6.98 -15.75 -5.96
N ARG A 131 -6.65 -16.82 -5.23
CA ARG A 131 -5.34 -17.02 -4.60
C ARG A 131 -4.65 -18.20 -5.27
N TYR A 132 -3.53 -17.94 -5.94
CA TYR A 132 -2.74 -18.92 -6.68
C TYR A 132 -1.58 -19.43 -5.83
N ASN A 133 -1.37 -20.76 -5.85
CA ASN A 133 -0.22 -21.45 -5.27
C ASN A 133 -0.02 -21.29 -3.75
N GLU A 134 -1.06 -20.87 -3.02
CA GLU A 134 -0.99 -20.75 -1.56
C GLU A 134 -1.19 -22.11 -0.88
N PRO A 135 -0.30 -22.51 0.04
CA PRO A 135 -0.51 -23.70 0.83
C PRO A 135 -1.70 -23.57 1.79
N SER A 136 -2.61 -24.56 1.78
CA SER A 136 -3.88 -24.56 2.55
C SER A 136 -3.74 -24.26 4.05
N TYR A 137 -2.61 -24.63 4.68
CA TYR A 137 -2.37 -24.36 6.10
C TYR A 137 -2.14 -22.87 6.41
N ARG A 138 -1.66 -22.06 5.43
CA ARG A 138 -1.50 -20.60 5.61
C ARG A 138 -2.81 -19.84 5.53
N HIS A 139 -3.84 -20.39 4.89
CA HIS A 139 -5.15 -19.73 4.76
C HIS A 139 -5.82 -19.48 6.12
N TRP A 140 -5.65 -20.38 7.09
CA TRP A 140 -6.33 -20.29 8.38
C TRP A 140 -5.79 -19.19 9.28
N GLY A 141 -4.46 -19.02 9.32
CA GLY A 141 -3.82 -17.97 10.13
C GLY A 141 -4.19 -16.56 9.68
N GLY A 142 -4.13 -16.31 8.37
CA GLY A 142 -4.54 -15.03 7.79
C GLY A 142 -6.02 -14.72 8.04
N ARG A 143 -6.90 -15.72 7.90
CA ARG A 143 -8.33 -15.55 8.15
C ARG A 143 -8.67 -15.27 9.62
N ALA A 144 -7.97 -15.90 10.56
CA ALA A 144 -8.19 -15.63 11.99
C ALA A 144 -7.82 -14.18 12.36
N ILE A 145 -6.67 -13.70 11.87
CA ILE A 145 -6.23 -12.32 12.08
C ILE A 145 -7.22 -11.34 11.45
N ASN A 146 -7.63 -11.61 10.22
CA ASN A 146 -8.59 -10.77 9.51
C ASN A 146 -9.97 -10.71 10.22
N LEU A 147 -10.46 -11.85 10.71
CA LEU A 147 -11.67 -11.90 11.53
C LEU A 147 -11.54 -11.02 12.79
N LEU A 148 -10.38 -11.07 13.46
CA LEU A 148 -10.13 -10.24 14.63
C LEU A 148 -10.12 -8.73 14.28
N ILE A 149 -9.49 -8.33 13.19
CA ILE A 149 -9.52 -6.94 12.71
C ILE A 149 -10.97 -6.49 12.46
N ARG A 150 -11.76 -7.34 11.78
CA ARG A 150 -13.17 -7.06 11.49
C ARG A 150 -14.00 -6.87 12.74
N LEU A 151 -13.79 -7.71 13.75
CA LEU A 151 -14.56 -7.64 15.00
C LEU A 151 -14.15 -6.44 15.86
N LEU A 152 -12.86 -6.09 15.90
CA LEU A 152 -12.34 -5.10 16.84
C LEU A 152 -12.31 -3.66 16.33
N ILE A 153 -12.15 -3.45 15.02
CA ILE A 153 -11.86 -2.08 14.52
C ILE A 153 -12.44 -1.76 13.14
N LEU A 154 -12.54 -2.73 12.23
CA LEU A 154 -12.96 -2.49 10.84
C LEU A 154 -14.05 -3.46 10.38
N PRO A 155 -15.25 -3.48 11.02
CA PRO A 155 -16.32 -4.39 10.67
C PRO A 155 -16.78 -4.21 9.23
N GLY A 156 -16.79 -5.28 8.43
CA GLY A 156 -17.28 -5.28 7.06
C GLY A 156 -16.23 -5.05 5.97
N LEU A 157 -14.96 -4.79 6.29
CA LEU A 157 -13.86 -4.91 5.32
C LEU A 157 -13.34 -6.35 5.33
N ASN A 158 -13.25 -6.98 4.17
CA ASN A 158 -12.83 -8.36 4.05
C ASN A 158 -11.31 -8.52 3.91
N ASP A 159 -10.56 -7.48 3.56
CA ASP A 159 -9.10 -7.54 3.55
C ASP A 159 -8.50 -6.14 3.72
N THR A 160 -7.89 -5.88 4.87
CA THR A 160 -7.33 -4.56 5.21
C THR A 160 -5.84 -4.45 4.90
N GLN A 161 -5.15 -5.58 4.73
CA GLN A 161 -3.68 -5.66 4.73
C GLN A 161 -3.10 -6.00 3.36
N CYS A 162 -3.91 -6.03 2.31
CA CYS A 162 -3.40 -6.16 0.95
C CYS A 162 -2.56 -4.93 0.56
N GLY A 163 -1.33 -5.12 0.09
CA GLY A 163 -0.43 -4.04 -0.34
C GLY A 163 -0.80 -3.36 -1.67
N PHE A 164 -2.02 -3.55 -2.18
CA PHE A 164 -2.58 -2.86 -3.35
C PHE A 164 -3.70 -1.93 -2.89
N LYS A 165 -3.45 -0.62 -2.87
CA LYS A 165 -4.45 0.37 -2.45
C LYS A 165 -4.32 1.65 -3.24
N CYS A 166 -5.45 2.16 -3.71
CA CYS A 166 -5.55 3.43 -4.42
C CYS A 166 -6.23 4.48 -3.56
N PHE A 167 -5.67 5.68 -3.52
CA PHE A 167 -6.23 6.82 -2.82
C PHE A 167 -6.32 8.01 -3.77
N ARG A 168 -7.36 8.83 -3.62
CA ARG A 168 -7.36 10.17 -4.24
C ARG A 168 -6.36 11.07 -3.52
N ALA A 169 -5.75 12.01 -4.24
CA ALA A 169 -4.75 12.93 -3.69
C ALA A 169 -5.25 13.68 -2.45
N ASP A 170 -6.48 14.22 -2.47
CA ASP A 170 -7.08 14.94 -1.34
C ASP A 170 -7.25 14.05 -0.09
N VAL A 171 -7.58 12.78 -0.28
CA VAL A 171 -7.66 11.79 0.81
C VAL A 171 -6.28 11.52 1.40
N VAL A 172 -5.25 11.48 0.57
CA VAL A 172 -3.88 11.28 1.05
C VAL A 172 -3.42 12.45 1.92
N GLU A 173 -3.65 13.68 1.46
CA GLU A 173 -3.29 14.90 2.19
C GLU A 173 -4.03 15.04 3.53
N ASP A 174 -5.21 14.45 3.69
CA ASP A 174 -5.94 14.48 4.97
C ASP A 174 -5.59 13.32 5.90
N LEU A 175 -5.41 12.10 5.38
CA LEU A 175 -5.22 10.89 6.20
C LEU A 175 -3.76 10.67 6.61
N PHE A 176 -2.82 10.72 5.67
CA PHE A 176 -1.43 10.31 5.92
C PHE A 176 -0.68 11.22 6.91
N PRO A 177 -0.95 12.53 6.99
CA PRO A 177 -0.33 13.35 8.04
C PRO A 177 -0.73 12.91 9.46
N ARG A 178 -1.91 12.29 9.62
CA ARG A 178 -2.47 11.82 10.90
C ARG A 178 -2.03 10.40 11.27
N GLN A 179 -1.33 9.70 10.39
CA GLN A 179 -0.80 8.36 10.64
C GLN A 179 0.21 8.40 11.80
N THR A 180 0.05 7.53 12.78
CA THR A 180 0.96 7.39 13.92
C THR A 180 1.65 6.02 13.95
N LEU A 181 1.08 5.01 13.28
CA LEU A 181 1.67 3.70 13.16
C LEU A 181 2.62 3.66 11.96
N MET A 182 3.88 3.30 12.23
CA MET A 182 4.94 3.29 11.21
C MET A 182 5.33 1.88 10.74
N GLY A 183 4.75 0.85 11.36
CA GLY A 183 4.98 -0.55 11.04
C GLY A 183 3.99 -1.11 10.01
N TRP A 184 3.68 -2.41 10.10
CA TRP A 184 2.78 -3.11 9.19
C TRP A 184 1.29 -2.79 9.38
N SER A 185 0.91 -2.32 10.56
CA SER A 185 -0.50 -2.03 10.90
C SER A 185 -0.97 -0.63 10.45
N PHE A 186 -0.13 0.12 9.72
CA PHE A 186 -0.47 1.46 9.24
C PHE A 186 -1.75 1.48 8.40
N ASP A 187 -1.97 0.44 7.59
CA ASP A 187 -3.18 0.29 6.77
C ASP A 187 -4.45 0.23 7.62
N ILE A 188 -4.40 -0.45 8.77
CA ILE A 188 -5.54 -0.58 9.69
C ILE A 188 -5.87 0.80 10.29
N GLU A 189 -4.84 1.57 10.67
CA GLU A 189 -5.02 2.94 11.17
C GLU A 189 -5.62 3.83 10.09
N LEU A 190 -5.08 3.84 8.87
CA LEU A 190 -5.60 4.66 7.78
C LEU A 190 -7.05 4.33 7.43
N LEU A 191 -7.41 3.04 7.37
CA LEU A 191 -8.78 2.60 7.12
C LEU A 191 -9.72 2.99 8.26
N TYR A 192 -9.24 2.95 9.51
CA TYR A 192 -10.01 3.41 10.67
C TYR A 192 -10.29 4.91 10.59
N LEU A 193 -9.28 5.72 10.24
CA LEU A 193 -9.41 7.17 10.05
C LEU A 193 -10.37 7.50 8.90
N ALA A 194 -10.24 6.80 7.77
CA ALA A 194 -11.14 6.95 6.64
C ALA A 194 -12.59 6.70 7.03
N ARG A 195 -12.86 5.65 7.83
CA ARG A 195 -14.21 5.38 8.34
C ARG A 195 -14.72 6.43 9.31
N ARG A 196 -13.88 6.92 10.24
CA ARG A 196 -14.26 8.02 11.13
C ARG A 196 -14.67 9.27 10.34
N LYS A 197 -14.01 9.51 9.22
CA LYS A 197 -14.31 10.61 8.28
C LYS A 197 -15.41 10.30 7.26
N ARG A 198 -16.04 9.11 7.35
CA ARG A 198 -17.12 8.66 6.45
C ARG A 198 -16.73 8.64 4.97
N LEU A 199 -15.45 8.39 4.68
CA LEU A 199 -14.96 8.23 3.31
C LEU A 199 -15.50 6.94 2.69
N ARG A 200 -15.72 6.97 1.37
CA ARG A 200 -16.18 5.84 0.57
C ARG A 200 -15.01 4.92 0.26
N ILE A 201 -14.98 3.78 0.95
CA ILE A 201 -13.99 2.71 0.77
C ILE A 201 -14.59 1.64 -0.15
N LYS A 202 -13.92 1.32 -1.26
CA LYS A 202 -14.28 0.18 -2.12
C LYS A 202 -13.30 -0.97 -1.96
N GLU A 203 -13.80 -2.20 -1.84
CA GLU A 203 -12.99 -3.41 -1.91
C GLU A 203 -13.03 -3.97 -3.32
N ILE A 204 -11.84 -4.19 -3.91
CA ILE A 204 -11.68 -4.70 -5.27
C ILE A 204 -11.13 -6.12 -5.21
N PRO A 205 -11.82 -7.14 -5.75
CA PRO A 205 -11.31 -8.49 -5.80
C PRO A 205 -10.11 -8.56 -6.75
N ILE A 206 -9.03 -9.16 -6.28
CA ILE A 206 -7.76 -9.24 -7.01
C ILE A 206 -7.28 -10.68 -7.17
N HIS A 207 -6.45 -10.89 -8.19
CA HIS A 207 -5.65 -12.10 -8.32
C HIS A 207 -4.36 -11.95 -7.51
N TRP A 208 -4.11 -12.92 -6.63
CA TRP A 208 -2.98 -12.91 -5.73
C TRP A 208 -2.13 -14.17 -5.90
N TYR A 209 -0.83 -14.00 -6.06
CA TYR A 209 0.14 -15.08 -6.25
C TYR A 209 1.00 -15.20 -5.00
N PHE A 210 1.05 -16.42 -4.46
CA PHE A 210 1.87 -16.72 -3.29
C PHE A 210 3.36 -16.66 -3.61
N ASP A 211 4.10 -15.80 -2.90
CA ASP A 211 5.57 -15.81 -2.88
C ASP A 211 6.07 -16.55 -1.61
N PRO A 212 6.83 -17.66 -1.74
CA PRO A 212 7.39 -18.40 -0.61
C PRO A 212 8.38 -17.58 0.23
N ASP A 213 9.02 -16.55 -0.33
CA ASP A 213 10.02 -15.71 0.35
C ASP A 213 9.40 -14.62 1.24
N SER A 214 8.14 -14.78 1.62
CA SER A 214 7.44 -13.88 2.55
C SER A 214 8.11 -13.86 3.93
N LYS A 215 8.69 -12.71 4.29
CA LYS A 215 9.42 -12.41 5.55
C LYS A 215 8.53 -12.29 6.81
N VAL A 216 7.25 -12.69 6.76
CA VAL A 216 6.24 -12.48 7.82
C VAL A 216 6.26 -13.61 8.86
N SER A 217 6.31 -13.26 10.15
CA SER A 217 6.23 -14.19 11.28
C SER A 217 4.83 -14.16 11.90
N ALA A 218 3.99 -15.12 11.50
CA ALA A 218 2.55 -15.12 11.77
C ALA A 218 2.14 -14.82 13.23
N VAL A 219 2.83 -15.40 14.23
CA VAL A 219 2.44 -15.25 15.65
C VAL A 219 2.91 -13.92 16.24
N ARG A 220 4.16 -13.53 16.00
CA ARG A 220 4.72 -12.27 16.52
C ARG A 220 3.99 -11.07 15.93
N ASP A 221 3.72 -11.13 14.63
CA ASP A 221 3.06 -10.05 13.92
C ASP A 221 1.59 -9.93 14.33
N ALA A 222 0.90 -11.04 14.62
CA ALA A 222 -0.46 -11.02 15.17
C ALA A 222 -0.54 -10.34 16.54
N LEU A 223 0.37 -10.67 17.48
CA LEU A 223 0.39 -10.04 18.81
C LEU A 223 0.67 -8.54 18.74
N ARG A 224 1.64 -8.14 17.91
CA ARG A 224 1.94 -6.72 17.68
C ARG A 224 0.73 -5.98 17.11
N MET A 225 0.03 -6.59 16.16
CA MET A 225 -1.16 -6.01 15.54
C MET A 225 -2.31 -5.80 16.53
N ILE A 226 -2.51 -6.70 17.48
CA ILE A 226 -3.52 -6.50 18.56
C ILE A 226 -3.16 -5.27 19.40
N GLY A 227 -1.88 -5.12 19.77
CA GLY A 227 -1.39 -3.93 20.47
C GLY A 227 -1.60 -2.65 19.67
N ASP A 228 -1.33 -2.68 18.36
CA ASP A 228 -1.55 -1.58 17.45
C ASP A 228 -3.04 -1.18 17.35
N ILE A 229 -3.95 -2.15 17.30
CA ILE A 229 -5.41 -1.90 17.32
C ILE A 229 -5.82 -1.17 18.60
N PHE A 230 -5.31 -1.59 19.76
CA PHE A 230 -5.57 -0.90 21.02
C PHE A 230 -4.99 0.52 21.01
N GLN A 231 -3.79 0.71 20.47
CA GLN A 231 -3.17 2.01 20.30
C GLN A 231 -4.00 2.95 19.41
N ILE A 232 -4.62 2.42 18.35
CA ILE A 232 -5.52 3.21 17.49
C ILE A 232 -6.72 3.72 18.27
N HIS A 233 -7.40 2.83 19.01
CA HIS A 233 -8.54 3.22 19.86
C HIS A 233 -8.13 4.26 20.91
N LEU A 234 -6.97 4.08 21.55
CA LEU A 234 -6.44 5.01 22.53
C LEU A 234 -6.11 6.38 21.92
N ASN A 235 -5.46 6.41 20.75
CA ASN A 235 -5.18 7.65 20.02
C ASN A 235 -6.47 8.38 19.65
N SER A 236 -7.49 7.64 19.22
CA SER A 236 -8.80 8.19 18.89
C SER A 236 -9.48 8.78 20.12
N ALA A 237 -9.52 8.05 21.24
CA ALA A 237 -10.12 8.53 22.49
C ALA A 237 -9.39 9.77 23.06
N ARG A 238 -8.09 9.90 22.82
CA ARG A 238 -7.27 11.05 23.21
C ARG A 238 -7.32 12.22 22.22
N GLY A 239 -8.12 12.12 21.15
CA GLY A 239 -8.24 13.17 20.13
C GLY A 239 -6.97 13.42 19.32
N ARG A 240 -5.98 12.51 19.34
CA ARG A 240 -4.70 12.69 18.64
C ARG A 240 -4.88 12.86 17.13
N TYR A 241 -5.87 12.18 16.57
CA TYR A 241 -6.19 12.27 15.15
C TYR A 241 -6.99 13.52 14.76
N ASP A 242 -7.48 14.29 15.73
CA ASP A 242 -8.30 15.48 15.49
C ASP A 242 -7.45 16.76 15.49
N LEU A 243 -6.19 16.67 15.95
CA LEU A 243 -5.21 17.74 15.84
C LEU A 243 -4.96 18.07 14.36
N LYS A 244 -4.89 19.35 14.01
CA LYS A 244 -4.48 19.74 12.65
C LYS A 244 -3.02 19.31 12.45
N PRO A 245 -2.68 18.67 11.31
CA PRO A 245 -1.30 18.34 11.00
C PRO A 245 -0.40 19.57 10.92
#